data_AF-A0ABD2P8V9-F1
#
_entry.id   AF-A0ABD2P8V9-F1
#
_cell.length_a   1.000
_cell.length_b   1.000
_cell.length_c   1.000
_cell.angle_alpha   90.00
_cell.angle_beta   90.00
_cell.angle_gamma   90.00
#
_symmetry.space_group_name_H-M   'P 1'
#
loop_
_entity.id
_entity.type
_entity.pdbx_description
1 polymer ?
#
loop_
_entity_poly.entity_id
_entity_poly.type
_entity_poly.pdbx_seq_one_letter_code
_entity_poly.pdbx_strand_id
1 'polypeptide(L)'
;QIPSMVVSFHGDPLMDWKYKTDPELFACKGFPEHRCNWPRGKVLGGCSVIHGMMYMRGHPEDYDNWARAGNTGWSYNEVLPFFLRSENNTEIGTLVDKKYHGTEGPMTTNRFPHTPPLAFDILKAAQELKYPVSDDLNGDKYSGFSVAQSNTRY
;
A
#
# COMPACT_ATOMS: atom_id res chain seq x y z
N GLN A 1 -13.24 4.89 7.93
CA GLN A 1 -13.15 5.53 6.60
C GLN A 1 -13.59 4.53 5.55
N ILE A 2 -14.08 4.97 4.40
CA ILE A 2 -14.51 4.08 3.30
C ILE A 2 -13.53 4.29 2.13
N PRO A 3 -12.77 3.26 1.69
CA PRO A 3 -11.71 3.43 0.69
C PRO A 3 -12.19 4.01 -0.64
N SER A 4 -13.43 3.70 -1.05
CA SER A 4 -14.03 4.21 -2.28
C SER A 4 -14.25 5.72 -2.28
N MET A 5 -14.22 6.38 -1.12
CA MET A 5 -14.35 7.83 -0.99
C MET A 5 -13.03 8.59 -1.11
N VAL A 6 -11.89 7.89 -1.34
CA VAL A 6 -10.56 8.51 -1.43
C VAL A 6 -10.53 9.71 -2.39
N VAL A 7 -11.16 9.56 -3.57
CA VAL A 7 -11.20 10.60 -4.61
C VAL A 7 -12.03 11.81 -4.17
N SER A 8 -13.05 11.61 -3.33
CA SER A 8 -13.89 12.70 -2.81
C SER A 8 -13.14 13.62 -1.86
N PHE A 9 -12.06 13.16 -1.23
CA PHE A 9 -11.24 13.99 -0.34
C PHE A 9 -10.20 14.83 -1.09
N HIS A 10 -9.83 14.44 -2.31
CA HIS A 10 -8.87 15.18 -3.11
C HIS A 10 -9.45 16.53 -3.54
N GLY A 11 -8.77 17.63 -3.24
CA GLY A 11 -9.23 18.97 -3.56
C GLY A 11 -10.16 19.63 -2.52
N ASP A 12 -10.59 18.89 -1.48
CA ASP A 12 -11.35 19.46 -0.35
C ASP A 12 -10.44 20.37 0.49
N PRO A 13 -10.76 21.67 0.63
CA PRO A 13 -9.90 22.61 1.37
C PRO A 13 -9.76 22.31 2.87
N LEU A 14 -10.65 21.50 3.45
CA LEU A 14 -10.61 21.08 4.84
C LEU A 14 -9.72 19.85 5.07
N MET A 15 -9.60 18.98 4.06
CA MET A 15 -8.96 17.66 4.19
C MET A 15 -7.69 17.51 3.37
N ASP A 16 -7.46 18.36 2.37
CA ASP A 16 -6.33 18.34 1.45
C ASP A 16 -5.58 19.68 1.48
N TRP A 17 -4.26 19.64 1.47
CA TRP A 17 -3.40 20.81 1.26
C TRP A 17 -3.46 21.35 -0.17
N LYS A 18 -3.92 20.53 -1.13
CA LYS A 18 -4.15 20.91 -2.53
C LYS A 18 -2.89 21.39 -3.24
N TYR A 19 -1.75 20.78 -2.94
CA TYR A 19 -0.52 21.09 -3.66
C TYR A 19 -0.67 20.77 -5.15
N LYS A 20 0.08 21.53 -5.95
CA LYS A 20 0.27 21.28 -7.37
C LYS A 20 1.75 21.24 -7.66
N THR A 21 2.15 20.39 -8.60
CA THR A 21 3.52 20.39 -9.14
C THR A 21 3.78 21.69 -9.88
N ASP A 22 5.04 22.02 -10.15
CA ASP A 22 5.35 23.00 -11.20
C ASP A 22 4.92 22.49 -12.59
N PRO A 23 4.82 23.37 -13.60
CA PRO A 23 4.43 22.95 -14.94
C PRO A 23 5.35 21.86 -15.50
N GLU A 24 4.77 20.74 -15.92
CA GLU A 24 5.50 19.57 -16.39
C GLU A 24 5.67 19.57 -17.92
N LEU A 25 6.92 19.38 -18.36
CA LEU A 25 7.26 19.34 -19.79
C LEU A 25 6.82 18.04 -20.45
N PHE A 26 6.81 16.93 -19.71
CA PHE A 26 6.56 15.58 -20.26
C PHE A 26 5.40 14.84 -19.59
N ALA A 27 4.84 15.40 -18.51
CA ALA A 27 3.72 14.83 -17.76
C ALA A 27 2.56 15.83 -17.61
N CYS A 28 1.48 15.41 -16.94
CA CYS A 28 0.36 16.27 -16.53
C CYS A 28 -0.34 17.04 -17.67
N LYS A 29 -0.19 16.63 -18.93
CA LYS A 29 -0.73 17.34 -20.11
C LYS A 29 -2.26 17.47 -20.11
N GLY A 30 -2.96 16.56 -19.43
CA GLY A 30 -4.40 16.62 -19.25
C GLY A 30 -4.89 17.55 -18.14
N PHE A 31 -3.97 18.16 -17.37
CA PHE A 31 -4.32 19.08 -16.28
C PHE A 31 -4.13 20.55 -16.70
N PRO A 32 -4.93 21.48 -16.14
CA PRO A 32 -4.74 22.91 -16.36
C PRO A 32 -3.31 23.34 -16.09
N GLU A 33 -2.75 24.16 -16.98
CA GLU A 33 -1.38 24.69 -16.89
C GLU A 33 -0.28 23.61 -16.88
N HIS A 34 -0.60 22.37 -17.27
CA HIS A 34 0.30 21.21 -17.18
C HIS A 34 0.80 20.93 -15.76
N ARG A 35 -0.01 21.19 -14.73
CA ARG A 35 0.34 20.98 -13.32
C ARG A 35 -0.46 19.83 -12.73
N CYS A 36 0.20 18.80 -12.23
CA CYS A 36 -0.49 17.68 -11.59
C CYS A 36 -1.04 18.10 -10.23
N ASN A 37 -2.23 17.59 -9.89
CA ASN A 37 -2.72 17.64 -8.52
C ASN A 37 -1.86 16.69 -7.66
N TRP A 38 -1.45 17.17 -6.48
CA TRP A 38 -0.61 16.43 -5.56
C TRP A 38 -1.24 16.39 -4.15
N PRO A 39 -2.31 15.59 -3.97
CA PRO A 39 -3.10 15.61 -2.74
C PRO A 39 -2.26 15.21 -1.53
N ARG A 40 -2.39 15.97 -0.43
CA ARG A 40 -1.74 15.69 0.86
C ARG A 40 -2.72 15.96 2.00
N GLY A 41 -2.90 14.99 2.88
CA GLY A 41 -3.86 15.10 3.98
C GLY A 41 -3.56 16.26 4.92
N LYS A 42 -4.55 17.14 5.08
CA LYS A 42 -4.59 18.31 5.97
C LYS A 42 -5.48 18.03 7.18
N VAL A 43 -5.16 16.97 7.90
CA VAL A 43 -5.94 16.49 9.04
C VAL A 43 -5.01 15.72 9.99
N LEU A 44 -5.39 15.55 11.25
CA LEU A 44 -4.63 14.69 12.17
C LEU A 44 -4.60 13.25 11.62
N GLY A 45 -3.40 12.69 11.48
CA GLY A 45 -3.13 11.45 10.73
C GLY A 45 -2.59 11.68 9.31
N GLY A 46 -2.73 12.90 8.79
CA GLY A 46 -2.14 13.31 7.51
C GLY A 46 -2.69 12.50 6.33
N CYS A 47 -1.80 12.06 5.45
CA CYS A 47 -2.20 11.33 4.24
C CYS A 47 -2.85 9.97 4.54
N SER A 48 -2.60 9.36 5.70
CA SER A 48 -3.26 8.10 6.07
C SER A 48 -4.76 8.26 6.30
N VAL A 49 -5.29 9.48 6.33
CA VAL A 49 -6.74 9.73 6.43
C VAL A 49 -7.42 9.81 5.08
N ILE A 50 -6.66 10.11 4.03
CA ILE A 50 -7.16 10.32 2.67
C ILE A 50 -6.50 9.38 1.66
N HIS A 51 -5.97 8.24 2.11
CA HIS A 51 -5.37 7.21 1.26
C HIS A 51 -6.38 6.10 0.91
N GLY A 52 -6.05 5.29 -0.11
CA GLY A 52 -6.89 4.17 -0.55
C GLY A 52 -6.81 2.91 0.33
N MET A 53 -6.22 2.99 1.52
CA MET A 53 -6.11 1.90 2.53
C MET A 53 -5.28 0.68 2.16
N MET A 54 -4.85 0.51 0.91
CA MET A 54 -3.98 -0.58 0.49
C MET A 54 -2.74 -0.67 1.38
N TYR A 55 -2.46 -1.88 1.89
CA TYR A 55 -1.27 -2.18 2.67
C TYR A 55 -0.34 -3.10 1.88
N MET A 56 0.81 -2.54 1.49
CA MET A 56 1.95 -3.23 0.92
C MET A 56 3.24 -2.64 1.47
N ARG A 57 4.27 -3.48 1.56
CA ARG A 57 5.64 -3.09 1.87
C ARG A 57 6.45 -2.92 0.58
N GLY A 58 7.65 -2.35 0.70
CA GLY A 58 8.60 -2.30 -0.42
C GLY A 58 9.18 -3.67 -0.73
N HIS A 59 9.84 -3.80 -1.88
CA HIS A 59 10.56 -5.02 -2.23
C HIS A 59 11.83 -5.12 -1.34
N PRO A 60 12.26 -6.31 -0.87
CA PRO A 60 13.46 -6.44 -0.04
C PRO A 60 14.70 -5.77 -0.63
N GLU A 61 14.89 -5.91 -1.94
CA GLU A 61 15.98 -5.30 -2.70
C GLU A 61 16.01 -3.76 -2.58
N ASP A 62 14.88 -3.08 -2.37
CA ASP A 62 14.84 -1.62 -2.18
C ASP A 62 15.56 -1.23 -0.89
N TYR A 63 15.33 -1.99 0.19
CA TYR A 63 15.95 -1.79 1.50
C TYR A 63 17.42 -2.21 1.48
N ASP A 64 17.73 -3.34 0.85
CA ASP A 64 19.12 -3.80 0.71
C ASP A 64 19.94 -2.84 -0.16
N ASN A 65 19.34 -2.21 -1.17
CA ASN A 65 19.93 -1.10 -1.91
C ASN A 65 20.25 0.08 -1.00
N TRP A 66 19.38 0.46 -0.07
CA TRP A 66 19.65 1.54 0.88
C TRP A 66 20.84 1.22 1.78
N ALA A 67 20.92 -0.02 2.29
CA ALA A 67 22.06 -0.46 3.06
C ALA A 67 23.36 -0.43 2.25
N ARG A 68 23.34 -0.91 1.00
CA ARG A 68 24.48 -0.86 0.07
C ARG A 68 24.89 0.57 -0.30
N ALA A 69 23.96 1.52 -0.30
CA ALA A 69 24.24 2.94 -0.50
C ALA A 69 24.89 3.63 0.73
N GLY A 70 25.18 2.89 1.80
CA GLY A 70 25.84 3.39 3.00
C GLY A 70 24.92 3.64 4.19
N ASN A 71 23.61 3.33 4.08
CA ASN A 71 22.67 3.47 5.19
C ASN A 71 22.64 2.19 6.02
N THR A 72 23.68 1.96 6.84
CA THR A 72 23.75 0.80 7.74
C THR A 72 22.50 0.72 8.65
N GLY A 73 21.96 -0.48 8.86
CA GLY A 73 20.74 -0.68 9.64
C GLY A 73 19.45 -0.71 8.81
N TRP A 74 19.52 -0.47 7.49
CA TRP A 74 18.36 -0.36 6.61
C TRP A 74 18.15 -1.55 5.66
N SER A 75 18.87 -2.66 5.82
CA SER A 75 18.60 -3.87 5.02
C SER A 75 17.22 -4.44 5.35
N TYR A 76 16.63 -5.24 4.46
CA TYR A 76 15.28 -5.77 4.67
C TYR A 76 15.15 -6.55 5.98
N ASN A 77 16.16 -7.38 6.28
CA ASN A 77 16.20 -8.18 7.52
C ASN A 77 16.27 -7.31 8.78
N GLU A 78 16.89 -6.13 8.71
CA GLU A 78 17.00 -5.21 9.84
C GLU A 78 15.71 -4.40 10.05
N VAL A 79 14.98 -4.07 8.98
CA VAL A 79 13.73 -3.31 9.07
C VAL A 79 12.49 -4.18 9.28
N LEU A 80 12.51 -5.46 8.87
CA LEU A 80 11.38 -6.37 9.01
C LEU A 80 10.82 -6.42 10.44
N PRO A 81 11.62 -6.54 11.52
CA PRO A 81 11.11 -6.51 12.89
C PRO A 81 10.29 -5.26 13.23
N PHE A 82 10.59 -4.11 12.60
CA PHE A 82 9.84 -2.88 12.81
C PHE A 82 8.49 -2.90 12.10
N PHE A 83 8.42 -3.50 10.90
CA PHE A 83 7.15 -3.75 10.23
C PHE A 83 6.27 -4.67 11.09
N LEU A 84 6.81 -5.78 11.59
CA LEU A 84 6.09 -6.71 12.45
C LEU A 84 5.57 -6.01 13.72
N ARG A 85 6.40 -5.17 14.35
CA ARG A 85 6.01 -4.42 15.56
C ARG A 85 4.91 -3.39 15.29
N SER A 86 4.82 -2.85 14.08
CA SER A 86 3.79 -1.88 13.72
C SER A 86 2.43 -2.52 13.40
N GLU A 87 2.42 -3.80 13.05
CA GLU A 87 1.30 -4.50 12.44
C GLU A 87 0.55 -5.39 13.45
N ASN A 88 -0.78 -5.42 13.28
CA ASN A 88 -1.67 -6.42 13.86
C ASN A 88 -2.51 -7.06 12.74
N ASN A 89 -1.94 -8.09 12.12
CA ASN A 89 -2.53 -8.80 10.99
C ASN A 89 -3.48 -9.90 11.47
N THR A 90 -4.74 -9.83 11.04
CA THR A 90 -5.77 -10.77 11.51
C THR A 90 -5.90 -12.02 10.63
N GLU A 91 -5.05 -12.18 9.62
CA GLU A 91 -5.09 -13.29 8.64
C GLU A 91 -3.97 -14.32 8.87
N ILE A 92 -3.19 -14.17 9.94
CA ILE A 92 -2.14 -15.12 10.30
C ILE A 92 -2.77 -16.47 10.62
N GLY A 93 -2.25 -17.52 9.99
CA GLY A 93 -2.77 -18.89 10.12
C GLY A 93 -3.91 -19.22 9.16
N THR A 94 -4.33 -18.28 8.31
CA THR A 94 -5.27 -18.55 7.21
C THR A 94 -4.64 -18.26 5.84
N LEU A 95 -4.29 -17.00 5.57
CA LEU A 95 -3.81 -16.55 4.26
C LEU A 95 -2.38 -16.01 4.28
N VAL A 96 -1.85 -15.68 5.46
CA VAL A 96 -0.49 -15.14 5.61
C VAL A 96 0.32 -15.89 6.69
N ASP A 97 1.64 -15.86 6.56
CA ASP A 97 2.57 -16.55 7.46
C ASP A 97 3.04 -15.62 8.61
N LYS A 98 3.00 -16.13 9.84
CA LYS A 98 3.51 -15.43 11.04
C LYS A 98 4.98 -15.00 10.93
N LYS A 99 5.77 -15.63 10.05
CA LYS A 99 7.16 -15.25 9.78
C LYS A 99 7.27 -13.82 9.26
N TYR A 100 6.28 -13.36 8.49
CA TYR A 100 6.30 -12.07 7.82
C TYR A 100 5.27 -11.09 8.39
N HIS A 101 4.48 -11.46 9.39
CA HIS A 101 3.41 -10.61 9.93
C HIS A 101 3.36 -10.58 11.45
N GLY A 102 3.03 -9.41 12.01
CA GLY A 102 2.84 -9.21 13.46
C GLY A 102 1.37 -9.19 13.89
N THR A 103 1.09 -9.42 15.18
CA THR A 103 -0.28 -9.44 15.76
C THR A 103 -0.49 -8.43 16.90
N GLU A 104 0.54 -7.68 17.28
CA GLU A 104 0.52 -6.88 18.52
C GLU A 104 0.63 -5.38 18.26
N GLY A 105 0.85 -4.99 16.99
CA GLY A 105 1.04 -3.61 16.61
C GLY A 105 -0.27 -2.79 16.62
N PRO A 106 -0.15 -1.45 16.58
CA PRO A 106 -1.32 -0.56 16.60
C PRO A 106 -2.11 -0.55 15.28
N MET A 107 -1.53 -1.02 14.17
CA MET A 107 -2.13 -0.96 12.85
C MET A 107 -2.77 -2.30 12.49
N THR A 108 -4.11 -2.36 12.56
CA THR A 108 -4.86 -3.55 12.11
C THR A 108 -4.73 -3.69 10.59
N THR A 109 -4.35 -4.88 10.14
CA THR A 109 -4.15 -5.21 8.73
C THR A 109 -4.94 -6.46 8.35
N ASN A 110 -5.78 -6.35 7.32
CA ASN A 110 -6.61 -7.43 6.80
C ASN A 110 -7.23 -7.04 5.45
N ARG A 111 -7.79 -7.99 4.71
CA ARG A 111 -8.57 -7.73 3.49
C ARG A 111 -9.96 -7.22 3.83
N PHE A 112 -10.55 -6.51 2.87
CA PHE A 112 -11.95 -6.10 2.96
C PHE A 112 -12.86 -7.35 3.07
N PRO A 113 -13.90 -7.34 3.93
CA PRO A 113 -14.82 -8.47 4.10
C PRO A 113 -15.54 -8.84 2.81
N HIS A 114 -15.72 -7.86 1.91
CA HIS A 114 -16.27 -8.08 0.58
C HIS A 114 -15.20 -7.86 -0.47
N THR A 115 -14.92 -8.91 -1.23
CA THR A 115 -14.11 -8.86 -2.45
C THR A 115 -15.01 -9.12 -3.65
N PRO A 116 -15.07 -8.22 -4.65
CA PRO A 116 -15.95 -8.41 -5.80
C PRO A 116 -15.50 -9.62 -6.63
N PRO A 117 -16.42 -10.40 -7.23
CA PRO A 117 -16.08 -11.57 -8.05
C PRO A 117 -15.05 -11.28 -9.16
N LEU A 118 -15.12 -10.08 -9.75
CA LEU A 118 -14.17 -9.60 -10.76
C LEU A 118 -12.70 -9.68 -10.31
N ALA A 119 -12.41 -9.51 -9.03
CA ALA A 119 -11.04 -9.64 -8.53
C ALA A 119 -10.49 -11.06 -8.77
N PHE A 120 -11.31 -12.10 -8.56
CA PHE A 120 -10.92 -13.48 -8.80
C PHE A 120 -10.82 -13.81 -10.29
N ASP A 121 -11.65 -13.20 -11.14
CA ASP A 121 -11.52 -13.30 -12.60
C ASP A 121 -10.18 -12.72 -13.08
N ILE A 122 -9.76 -11.58 -12.51
CA ILE A 122 -8.45 -10.99 -12.79
C ILE A 122 -7.30 -11.91 -12.34
N LEU A 123 -7.38 -12.50 -11.14
CA LEU A 123 -6.38 -13.46 -10.68
C LEU A 123 -6.28 -14.68 -11.59
N LYS A 124 -7.43 -15.19 -12.05
CA LYS A 124 -7.48 -16.32 -13.00
C LYS A 124 -6.85 -15.95 -14.35
N ALA A 125 -7.19 -14.79 -14.90
CA ALA A 125 -6.58 -14.30 -16.14
C ALA A 125 -5.06 -14.13 -16.02
N ALA A 126 -4.57 -13.67 -14.85
CA ALA A 126 -3.14 -13.60 -14.56
C ALA A 126 -2.48 -15.00 -14.59
N GLN A 127 -3.13 -16.02 -14.00
CA GLN A 127 -2.65 -17.40 -14.05
C GLN A 127 -2.63 -17.96 -15.47
N GLU A 128 -3.64 -17.68 -16.29
CA GLU A 128 -3.71 -18.10 -17.70
C GLU A 128 -2.53 -17.53 -18.52
N LEU A 129 -2.11 -16.31 -18.19
CA LEU A 129 -0.92 -15.66 -18.75
C LEU A 129 0.39 -16.06 -18.05
N LYS A 130 0.34 -17.01 -17.11
CA LYS A 130 1.48 -17.54 -16.34
C LYS A 130 2.14 -16.51 -15.41
N TYR A 131 1.43 -15.45 -15.03
CA TYR A 131 1.89 -14.57 -13.96
C TYR A 131 1.70 -15.25 -12.59
N PRO A 132 2.63 -15.05 -11.65
CA PRO A 132 2.48 -15.54 -10.29
C PRO A 132 1.23 -14.96 -9.62
N VAL A 133 0.48 -15.82 -8.92
CA VAL A 133 -0.58 -15.41 -7.99
C VAL A 133 -0.16 -15.84 -6.59
N SER A 134 -0.35 -14.95 -5.62
CA SER A 134 -0.02 -15.19 -4.21
C SER A 134 -1.14 -14.69 -3.32
N ASP A 135 -1.36 -15.39 -2.21
CA ASP A 135 -2.20 -14.90 -1.12
C ASP A 135 -1.47 -13.87 -0.25
N ASP A 136 -0.18 -13.65 -0.49
CA ASP A 136 0.61 -12.70 0.27
C ASP A 136 1.74 -12.13 -0.59
N LEU A 137 1.72 -10.81 -0.79
CA LEU A 137 2.80 -10.08 -1.46
C LEU A 137 3.77 -9.39 -0.48
N ASN A 138 3.47 -9.46 0.82
CA ASN A 138 4.32 -9.00 1.91
C ASN A 138 5.09 -10.16 2.57
N GLY A 139 4.89 -11.39 2.08
CA GLY A 139 5.46 -12.64 2.57
C GLY A 139 6.73 -13.06 1.82
N ASP A 140 6.83 -14.33 1.44
CA ASP A 140 7.99 -14.88 0.72
C ASP A 140 8.00 -14.57 -0.79
N LYS A 141 6.86 -14.13 -1.33
CA LYS A 141 6.69 -13.69 -2.73
C LYS A 141 6.42 -12.20 -2.75
N TYR A 142 7.23 -11.44 -3.49
CA TYR A 142 7.16 -9.97 -3.52
C TYR A 142 6.59 -9.40 -4.82
N SER A 143 6.23 -10.26 -5.76
CA SER A 143 5.76 -9.88 -7.09
C SER A 143 4.69 -10.85 -7.59
N GLY A 144 3.68 -10.32 -8.27
CA GLY A 144 2.59 -11.10 -8.84
C GLY A 144 1.26 -10.42 -8.62
N PHE A 145 0.19 -11.20 -8.70
CA PHE A 145 -1.18 -10.74 -8.50
C PHE A 145 -1.69 -11.28 -7.16
N SER A 146 -2.39 -10.43 -6.41
CA SER A 146 -3.02 -10.78 -5.15
C SER A 146 -4.21 -9.88 -4.86
N VAL A 147 -5.14 -10.35 -4.03
CA VAL A 147 -6.09 -9.45 -3.36
C VAL A 147 -5.30 -8.71 -2.27
N ALA A 148 -5.15 -7.39 -2.42
CA ALA A 148 -4.37 -6.60 -1.48
C ALA A 148 -4.99 -6.58 -0.08
N GLN A 149 -4.14 -6.63 0.96
CA GLN A 149 -4.55 -6.31 2.32
C GLN A 149 -4.78 -4.80 2.48
N SER A 150 -5.44 -4.42 3.56
CA SER A 150 -5.78 -3.04 3.88
C SER A 150 -5.52 -2.72 5.34
N ASN A 151 -5.32 -1.43 5.65
CA ASN A 151 -5.26 -0.95 7.02
C ASN A 151 -6.67 -0.55 7.48
N THR A 152 -7.48 -1.54 7.85
CA THR A 152 -8.85 -1.35 8.33
C THR A 152 -9.07 -2.08 9.64
N ARG A 153 -10.11 -1.68 10.37
CA ARG A 153 -10.56 -2.35 11.58
C ARG A 153 -12.07 -2.52 11.49
N TYR A 154 -12.54 -3.76 11.57
CA TYR A 154 -13.95 -4.12 11.64
C TYR A 154 -14.32 -4.52 13.06
#